data_AF-A0A836S858-F1
#
_entry.id   AF-A0A836S858-F1
#
_cell.length_a   1.000
_cell.length_b   1.000
_cell.length_c   1.000
_cell.angle_alpha   90.00
_cell.angle_beta   90.00
_cell.angle_gamma   90.00
#
_symmetry.space_group_name_H-M   'P 1'
#
loop_
_entity.id
_entity.type
_entity.pdbx_description
1 polymer ?
#
loop_
_entity_poly.entity_id
_entity_poly.type
_entity_poly.pdbx_seq_one_letter_code
_entity_poly.pdbx_strand_id
1 'polypeptide(L)'
;MGWCRGTYSAKTGDQAVKYIQKAPEPEEFAQWKQAKPKKYQSKDWKKLNPLPKQALHEALLKEQGHICCYCERALTKNNSHIEHFVPKKGPNADPNLTFEYQNLLCSCDGNAGHSENKGLTHCGIRKDDWFDAALMVSPLEKDCANYFHYTTAGKILLTSVSEKSMS
;
A
#
# COMPACT_ATOMS: atom_id res chain seq x y z
N MET A 1 19.73 -19.81 28.29
CA MET A 1 19.01 -19.82 27.00
C MET A 1 17.79 -18.92 27.16
N GLY A 2 17.95 -17.62 26.91
CA GLY A 2 16.90 -16.62 27.09
C GLY A 2 16.30 -16.25 25.74
N TRP A 3 15.05 -16.64 25.51
CA TRP A 3 14.28 -16.20 24.34
C TRP A 3 13.46 -14.98 24.73
N CYS A 4 13.67 -13.89 23.99
CA CYS A 4 12.95 -12.63 24.11
C CYS A 4 11.43 -12.83 24.17
N ARG A 5 10.83 -12.46 25.30
CA ARG A 5 9.40 -12.17 25.40
C ARG A 5 9.14 -10.82 24.76
N GLY A 6 8.92 -10.81 23.44
CA GLY A 6 8.23 -9.70 22.80
C GLY A 6 6.76 -9.75 23.23
N THR A 7 6.33 -8.82 24.08
CA THR A 7 4.93 -8.68 24.48
C THR A 7 4.13 -8.17 23.29
N TYR A 8 3.61 -9.08 22.48
CA TYR A 8 2.48 -8.77 21.61
C TYR A 8 1.27 -8.58 22.53
N SER A 9 0.91 -7.32 22.79
CA SER A 9 -0.40 -7.02 23.35
C SER A 9 -1.44 -7.44 22.32
N ALA A 10 -2.16 -8.53 22.60
CA ALA A 10 -3.37 -8.87 21.86
C ALA A 10 -4.29 -7.65 21.92
N LYS A 11 -4.52 -6.98 20.78
CA LYS A 11 -5.45 -5.85 20.72
C LYS A 11 -6.86 -6.38 20.94
N THR A 12 -7.44 -6.07 22.08
CA THR A 12 -8.85 -6.34 22.40
C THR A 12 -9.71 -5.24 21.77
N GLY A 13 -10.27 -5.50 20.59
CA GLY A 13 -11.21 -4.59 19.91
C GLY A 13 -11.15 -4.69 18.38
N ASP A 14 -12.25 -4.32 17.72
CA ASP A 14 -12.28 -4.16 16.27
C ASP A 14 -11.35 -3.02 15.85
N GLN A 15 -10.55 -3.23 14.80
CA GLN A 15 -9.56 -2.26 14.31
C GLN A 15 -10.10 -1.58 13.05
N ALA A 16 -10.42 -0.29 13.16
CA ALA A 16 -10.72 0.53 11.99
C ALA A 16 -9.48 0.68 11.10
N VAL A 17 -9.72 0.87 9.81
CA VAL A 17 -8.64 1.12 8.83
C VAL A 17 -7.87 2.38 9.22
N LYS A 18 -6.55 2.31 9.16
CA LYS A 18 -5.62 3.37 9.49
C LYS A 18 -5.42 4.26 8.28
N TYR A 19 -5.70 5.55 8.47
CA TYR A 19 -5.30 6.60 7.55
C TYR A 19 -3.77 6.70 7.45
N ILE A 20 -3.26 6.71 6.23
CA ILE A 20 -1.85 6.88 5.90
C ILE A 20 -1.62 8.35 5.53
N GLN A 21 -0.96 9.06 6.44
CA GLN A 21 -0.51 10.42 6.20
C GLN A 21 0.81 10.41 5.43
N LYS A 22 0.82 11.00 4.24
CA LYS A 22 2.02 11.11 3.42
C LYS A 22 3.07 12.03 4.06
N ALA A 23 4.33 11.58 4.03
CA ALA A 23 5.51 12.36 4.35
C ALA A 23 6.06 13.06 3.09
N PRO A 24 7.10 13.91 3.20
CA PRO A 24 7.86 14.32 2.04
C PRO A 24 8.47 13.11 1.31
N GLU A 25 8.46 13.16 -0.02
CA GLU A 25 9.10 12.16 -0.88
C GLU A 25 10.61 12.05 -0.57
N PRO A 26 11.21 10.84 -0.55
CA PRO A 26 12.64 10.68 -0.30
C PRO A 26 13.48 11.32 -1.41
N GLU A 27 14.60 11.91 -0.99
CA GLU A 27 15.45 12.73 -1.86
C GLU A 27 15.98 11.95 -3.06
N GLU A 28 16.41 10.71 -2.88
CA GLU A 28 16.96 9.88 -3.96
C GLU A 28 15.91 9.63 -5.06
N PHE A 29 14.64 9.46 -4.67
CA PHE A 29 13.55 9.28 -5.62
C PHE A 29 13.21 10.60 -6.33
N ALA A 30 13.16 11.71 -5.59
CA ALA A 30 12.94 13.04 -6.15
C ALA A 30 14.03 13.43 -7.16
N GLN A 31 15.31 13.24 -6.81
CA GLN A 31 16.46 13.48 -7.67
C GLN A 31 16.40 12.60 -8.93
N TRP A 32 16.05 11.32 -8.78
CA TRP A 32 15.90 10.42 -9.93
C TRP A 32 14.82 10.90 -10.91
N LYS A 33 13.66 11.39 -10.43
CA LYS A 33 12.62 11.96 -11.30
C LYS A 33 13.10 13.20 -12.04
N GLN A 34 13.90 14.03 -11.38
CA GLN A 34 14.39 15.30 -11.93
C GLN A 34 15.61 15.14 -12.85
N ALA A 35 16.26 13.98 -12.87
CA ALA A 35 17.43 13.71 -13.71
C ALA A 35 17.17 13.83 -15.22
N LYS A 36 15.90 13.84 -15.65
CA LYS A 36 15.50 14.09 -17.04
C LYS A 36 14.37 15.12 -17.14
N PRO A 37 14.36 15.96 -18.20
CA PRO A 37 13.22 16.82 -18.50
C PRO A 37 11.92 16.03 -18.57
N LYS A 38 10.79 16.61 -18.11
CA LYS A 38 9.48 15.95 -18.05
C LYS A 38 9.08 15.21 -19.34
N LYS A 39 9.36 15.80 -20.51
CA LYS A 39 9.08 15.19 -21.82
C LYS A 39 9.80 13.86 -22.09
N TYR A 40 10.88 13.58 -21.35
CA TYR A 40 11.69 12.36 -21.45
C TYR A 40 11.60 11.48 -20.21
N GLN A 41 10.75 11.83 -19.24
CA GLN A 41 10.49 10.97 -18.09
C GLN A 41 9.72 9.75 -18.56
N SER A 42 10.24 8.57 -18.23
CA SER A 42 9.55 7.33 -18.54
C SER A 42 8.35 7.18 -17.61
N LYS A 43 7.31 6.49 -18.09
CA LYS A 43 6.20 5.98 -17.28
C LYS A 43 6.32 4.48 -17.01
N ASP A 44 7.42 3.87 -17.45
CA ASP A 44 7.68 2.44 -17.23
C ASP A 44 8.38 2.25 -15.89
N TRP A 45 7.65 1.71 -14.91
CA TRP A 45 8.16 1.38 -13.58
C TRP A 45 9.48 0.60 -13.59
N LYS A 46 9.71 -0.23 -14.62
CA LYS A 46 10.95 -1.01 -14.77
C LYS A 46 12.19 -0.15 -14.99
N LYS A 47 12.04 1.14 -15.33
CA LYS A 47 13.14 2.10 -15.49
C LYS A 47 13.63 2.70 -14.16
N LEU A 48 12.93 2.46 -13.05
CA LEU A 48 13.39 2.93 -11.75
C LEU A 48 14.63 2.16 -11.30
N ASN A 49 15.72 2.90 -11.08
CA ASN A 49 16.99 2.31 -10.66
C ASN A 49 16.90 1.68 -9.26
N PRO A 50 17.73 0.67 -8.94
CA PRO A 50 17.68 -0.03 -7.66
C PRO A 50 17.84 0.89 -6.43
N LEU A 51 18.76 1.86 -6.48
CA LEU A 51 19.03 2.78 -5.36
C LEU A 51 17.81 3.65 -4.99
N PRO A 52 17.24 4.47 -5.89
CA PRO A 52 16.05 5.25 -5.55
C PRO A 52 14.84 4.36 -5.24
N LYS A 53 14.73 3.17 -5.86
CA LYS A 53 13.68 2.20 -5.52
C LYS A 53 13.79 1.70 -4.08
N GLN A 54 15.00 1.41 -3.61
CA GLN A 54 15.23 0.97 -2.24
C GLN A 54 14.91 2.08 -1.24
N ALA A 55 15.40 3.30 -1.48
CA ALA A 55 15.13 4.46 -0.63
C ALA A 55 13.61 4.73 -0.56
N LEU A 56 12.93 4.66 -1.71
CA LEU A 56 11.48 4.77 -1.79
C LEU A 56 10.75 3.70 -0.98
N HIS A 57 11.13 2.43 -1.11
CA HIS A 57 10.50 1.34 -0.36
C HIS A 57 10.68 1.51 1.15
N GLU A 58 11.87 1.89 1.59
CA GLU A 58 12.18 2.14 3.00
C GLU A 58 11.39 3.34 3.56
N ALA A 59 11.29 4.43 2.79
CA ALA A 59 10.49 5.58 3.17
C ALA A 59 9.00 5.23 3.33
N LEU A 60 8.43 4.45 2.39
CA LEU A 60 7.03 4.01 2.46
C LEU A 60 6.77 3.08 3.65
N LEU A 61 7.69 2.16 3.96
CA LEU A 61 7.59 1.31 5.14
C LEU A 61 7.56 2.14 6.43
N LYS A 62 8.46 3.12 6.54
CA LYS A 62 8.52 4.01 7.70
C LYS A 62 7.27 4.89 7.82
N GLU A 63 6.83 5.48 6.70
CA GLU A 63 5.63 6.32 6.61
C GLU A 63 4.38 5.59 7.11
N GLN A 64 4.21 4.33 6.73
CA GLN A 64 3.05 3.53 7.15
C GLN A 64 3.18 3.00 8.59
N GLY A 65 4.37 3.08 9.19
CA GLY A 65 4.67 2.45 10.47
C GLY A 65 4.75 0.92 10.36
N HIS A 66 5.32 0.43 9.26
CA HIS A 66 5.55 -1.00 9.00
C HIS A 66 4.29 -1.85 8.97
N ILE A 67 3.21 -1.35 8.36
CA ILE A 67 1.99 -2.13 8.11
C ILE A 67 1.59 -2.09 6.63
N CYS A 68 0.90 -3.13 6.16
CA CYS A 68 0.32 -3.19 4.82
C CYS A 68 -0.77 -2.14 4.64
N CYS A 69 -0.77 -1.42 3.51
CA CYS A 69 -1.76 -0.39 3.21
C CYS A 69 -3.19 -0.90 3.03
N TYR A 70 -3.37 -2.22 2.90
CA TYR A 70 -4.68 -2.83 2.78
C TYR A 70 -5.01 -3.62 4.06
N CYS A 71 -4.35 -4.75 4.31
CA CYS A 71 -4.72 -5.62 5.44
C CYS A 71 -4.03 -5.30 6.77
N GLU A 72 -3.20 -4.26 6.83
CA GLU A 72 -2.57 -3.75 8.06
C GLU A 72 -1.67 -4.74 8.82
N ARG A 73 -1.38 -5.90 8.23
CA ARG A 73 -0.39 -6.83 8.79
C ARG A 73 0.98 -6.18 8.84
N ALA A 74 1.78 -6.58 9.83
CA ALA A 74 3.15 -6.12 9.99
C ALA A 74 4.01 -6.45 8.76
N LEU A 75 4.80 -5.46 8.34
CA LEU A 75 5.70 -5.53 7.21
C LEU A 75 7.17 -5.39 7.62
N THR A 76 7.98 -6.05 6.82
CA THR A 76 9.43 -5.93 6.73
C THR A 76 9.77 -5.69 5.25
N LYS A 77 11.02 -5.34 4.96
CA LYS A 77 11.49 -5.22 3.57
C LYS A 77 11.33 -6.52 2.75
N ASN A 78 11.32 -7.68 3.41
CA ASN A 78 11.35 -8.99 2.75
C ASN A 78 9.96 -9.60 2.51
N ASN A 79 8.91 -9.01 3.07
CA ASN A 79 7.53 -9.52 2.92
C ASN A 79 6.57 -8.45 2.35
N SER A 80 7.14 -7.47 1.64
CA SER A 80 6.41 -6.32 1.13
C SER A 80 6.91 -5.84 -0.23
N HIS A 81 6.02 -5.14 -0.94
CA HIS A 81 6.28 -4.53 -2.22
C HIS A 81 5.71 -3.11 -2.30
N ILE A 82 6.22 -2.32 -3.26
CA ILE A 82 5.66 -1.00 -3.58
C ILE A 82 4.37 -1.20 -4.38
N GLU A 83 3.27 -0.77 -3.79
CA GLU A 83 1.93 -0.79 -4.36
C GLU A 83 1.64 0.55 -5.06
N HIS A 84 0.99 0.47 -6.22
CA HIS A 84 0.41 1.64 -6.88
C HIS A 84 -1.09 1.68 -6.54
N PHE A 85 -1.55 2.73 -5.87
CA PHE A 85 -2.96 2.83 -5.51
C PHE A 85 -3.84 2.87 -6.76
N VAL A 86 -3.65 3.88 -7.62
CA VAL A 86 -4.09 3.89 -9.01
C VAL A 86 -3.07 3.11 -9.84
N PRO A 87 -3.48 2.07 -10.58
CA PRO A 87 -2.58 1.21 -11.30
C PRO A 87 -1.94 1.93 -12.50
N LYS A 88 -0.80 1.39 -12.94
CA LYS A 88 0.01 1.89 -14.06
C LYS A 88 -0.45 1.39 -15.45
N LYS A 89 -1.28 0.35 -15.48
CA LYS A 89 -1.85 -0.26 -16.70
C LYS A 89 -3.21 -0.85 -16.38
N GLY A 90 -4.02 -1.12 -17.41
CA GLY A 90 -5.40 -1.58 -17.25
C GLY A 90 -6.42 -0.51 -17.67
N PRO A 91 -7.72 -0.86 -17.71
CA PRO A 91 -8.77 0.03 -18.22
C PRO A 91 -8.98 1.30 -17.38
N ASN A 92 -8.75 1.21 -16.06
CA ASN A 92 -8.95 2.31 -15.12
C ASN A 92 -7.61 2.85 -14.55
N ALA A 93 -6.53 2.70 -15.32
CA ALA A 93 -5.19 3.11 -14.91
C ALA A 93 -4.87 4.56 -15.30
N ASP A 94 -3.96 5.17 -14.56
CA ASP A 94 -3.33 6.43 -14.96
C ASP A 94 -1.80 6.29 -14.97
N PRO A 95 -1.20 6.10 -16.17
CA PRO A 95 0.25 6.02 -16.30
C PRO A 95 1.01 7.26 -15.83
N ASN A 96 0.37 8.44 -15.74
CA ASN A 96 1.00 9.64 -15.20
C ASN A 96 1.29 9.51 -13.70
N LEU A 97 0.52 8.70 -12.97
CA LEU A 97 0.68 8.48 -11.53
C LEU A 97 1.72 7.40 -11.17
N THR A 98 2.39 6.80 -12.17
CA THR A 98 3.35 5.70 -11.95
C THR A 98 4.49 6.08 -11.00
N PHE A 99 4.95 7.34 -11.05
CA PHE A 99 6.06 7.83 -10.24
C PHE A 99 5.65 8.96 -9.29
N GLU A 100 4.34 9.14 -9.08
CA GLU A 100 3.84 10.13 -8.12
C GLU A 100 3.83 9.52 -6.73
N TYR A 101 4.65 10.03 -5.81
CA TYR A 101 4.77 9.50 -4.44
C TYR A 101 3.44 9.40 -3.70
N GLN A 102 2.54 10.33 -3.98
CA GLN A 102 1.18 10.35 -3.42
C GLN A 102 0.33 9.16 -3.89
N ASN A 103 0.70 8.48 -4.97
CA ASN A 103 0.05 7.28 -5.48
C ASN A 103 0.75 5.98 -5.03
N LEU A 104 1.88 6.08 -4.31
CA LEU A 104 2.70 4.93 -3.93
C LEU A 104 2.54 4.60 -2.44
N LEU A 105 2.38 3.31 -2.19
CA LEU A 105 2.13 2.70 -0.89
C LEU A 105 2.99 1.43 -0.73
N CYS A 106 2.97 0.83 0.45
CA CYS A 106 3.56 -0.48 0.72
C CYS A 106 2.48 -1.52 1.03
N SER A 107 2.43 -2.59 0.25
CA SER A 107 1.54 -3.74 0.45
C SER A 107 2.36 -4.96 0.85
N CYS A 108 1.74 -5.92 1.54
CA CYS A 108 2.33 -7.23 1.73
C CYS A 108 2.34 -8.04 0.43
N ASP A 109 3.17 -9.07 0.39
CA ASP A 109 3.25 -10.02 -0.74
C ASP A 109 2.02 -10.94 -0.86
N GLY A 110 0.99 -10.77 -0.02
CA GLY A 110 -0.34 -11.35 -0.26
C GLY A 110 -0.34 -12.87 -0.42
N ASN A 111 0.50 -13.59 0.34
CA ASN A 111 0.72 -15.04 0.23
C ASN A 111 1.31 -15.53 -1.11
N ALA A 112 1.83 -14.64 -1.96
CA ALA A 112 2.57 -15.03 -3.16
C ALA A 112 3.80 -15.85 -2.77
N GLY A 113 4.10 -16.91 -3.54
CA GLY A 113 5.26 -17.77 -3.30
C GLY A 113 5.07 -18.89 -2.27
N HIS A 114 3.94 -18.89 -1.55
CA HIS A 114 3.56 -19.99 -0.65
C HIS A 114 2.74 -21.04 -1.40
N SER A 115 3.36 -22.18 -1.71
CA SER A 115 2.76 -23.24 -2.53
C SER A 115 1.47 -23.82 -1.94
N GLU A 116 1.38 -23.81 -0.60
CA GLU A 116 0.25 -24.20 0.21
C GLU A 116 -0.96 -23.24 0.09
N ASN A 117 -0.76 -22.02 -0.42
CA ASN A 117 -1.75 -20.96 -0.51
C ASN A 117 -2.14 -20.60 -1.96
N LYS A 118 -1.93 -21.51 -2.92
CA LYS A 118 -2.31 -21.30 -4.33
C LYS A 118 -3.79 -20.90 -4.44
N GLY A 119 -4.06 -19.71 -4.98
CA GLY A 119 -5.41 -19.17 -5.17
C GLY A 119 -5.95 -18.29 -4.02
N LEU A 120 -5.22 -18.21 -2.90
CA LEU A 120 -5.58 -17.41 -1.73
C LEU A 120 -4.76 -16.11 -1.63
N THR A 121 -4.37 -15.55 -2.78
CA THR A 121 -3.66 -14.26 -2.79
C THR A 121 -4.59 -13.14 -2.34
N HIS A 122 -4.02 -12.08 -1.77
CA HIS A 122 -4.77 -10.93 -1.28
C HIS A 122 -3.98 -9.62 -1.44
N CYS A 123 -4.57 -8.48 -1.03
CA CYS A 123 -3.93 -7.16 -1.07
C CYS A 123 -3.43 -6.79 -2.48
N GLY A 124 -2.30 -6.08 -2.59
CA GLY A 124 -1.77 -5.59 -3.87
C GLY A 124 -1.57 -6.70 -4.91
N ILE A 125 -1.22 -7.91 -4.49
CA ILE A 125 -1.06 -9.04 -5.41
C ILE A 125 -2.39 -9.46 -6.05
N ARG A 126 -3.48 -9.48 -5.26
CA ARG A 126 -4.80 -9.83 -5.81
C ARG A 126 -5.48 -8.66 -6.51
N LYS A 127 -5.25 -7.44 -6.04
CA LYS A 127 -5.70 -6.22 -6.71
C LYS A 127 -5.09 -6.14 -8.10
N ASP A 128 -3.78 -6.41 -8.24
CA ASP A 128 -3.05 -6.29 -9.50
C ASP A 128 -3.35 -4.94 -10.18
N ASP A 129 -3.93 -4.98 -11.38
CA ASP A 129 -4.33 -3.79 -12.13
C ASP A 129 -5.81 -3.40 -11.96
N TRP A 130 -6.57 -4.12 -11.13
CA TRP A 130 -7.95 -3.78 -10.83
C TRP A 130 -8.01 -2.48 -10.02
N PHE A 131 -8.88 -1.58 -10.45
CA PHE A 131 -9.13 -0.32 -9.78
C PHE A 131 -10.49 0.23 -10.21
N ASP A 132 -11.24 0.77 -9.25
CA ASP A 132 -12.45 1.53 -9.50
C ASP A 132 -12.51 2.62 -8.43
N ALA A 133 -12.47 3.89 -8.83
CA ALA A 133 -12.40 5.02 -7.90
C ALA A 133 -13.63 5.12 -6.98
N ALA A 134 -14.79 4.62 -7.43
CA ALA A 134 -16.03 4.62 -6.66
C ALA A 134 -16.07 3.47 -5.63
N LEU A 135 -15.47 2.32 -5.94
CA LEU A 135 -15.49 1.14 -5.07
C LEU A 135 -14.24 1.02 -4.18
N MET A 136 -13.12 1.61 -4.59
CA MET A 136 -11.86 1.52 -3.87
C MET A 136 -11.83 2.52 -2.72
N VAL A 137 -11.77 2.01 -1.48
CA VAL A 137 -11.47 2.84 -0.30
C VAL A 137 -9.98 3.17 -0.31
N SER A 138 -9.65 4.45 -0.29
CA SER A 138 -8.27 4.89 -0.27
C SER A 138 -7.76 4.94 1.16
N PRO A 139 -6.64 4.28 1.52
CA PRO A 139 -6.01 4.48 2.82
C PRO A 139 -5.36 5.86 2.94
N LEU A 140 -5.36 6.66 1.86
CA LEU A 140 -4.88 8.04 1.80
C LEU A 140 -6.00 9.07 2.03
N GLU A 141 -7.25 8.63 2.21
CA GLU A 141 -8.39 9.47 2.57
C GLU A 141 -8.56 9.44 4.10
N LYS A 142 -8.72 10.61 4.75
CA LYS A 142 -8.75 10.71 6.23
C LYS A 142 -9.93 9.99 6.86
N ASP A 143 -11.01 9.86 6.10
CA ASP A 143 -12.25 9.19 6.45
C ASP A 143 -12.24 7.70 6.08
N CYS A 144 -11.11 7.12 5.66
CA CYS A 144 -11.04 5.69 5.28
C CYS A 144 -11.53 4.74 6.39
N ALA A 145 -11.33 5.13 7.66
CA ALA A 145 -11.81 4.43 8.84
C ALA A 145 -13.35 4.33 8.92
N ASN A 146 -14.06 5.18 8.19
CA ASN A 146 -15.52 5.28 8.20
C ASN A 146 -16.20 4.32 7.23
N TYR A 147 -15.48 3.48 6.48
CA TYR A 147 -16.08 2.56 5.50
C TYR A 147 -16.12 1.10 5.98
N PHE A 148 -15.09 0.64 6.70
CA PHE A 148 -15.06 -0.71 7.26
C PHE A 148 -14.05 -0.84 8.41
N HIS A 149 -14.17 -1.93 9.17
CA HIS A 149 -13.20 -2.33 10.20
C HIS A 149 -12.89 -3.83 10.15
N TYR A 150 -11.74 -4.18 10.69
CA TYR A 150 -11.27 -5.55 10.87
C TYR A 150 -11.65 -6.06 12.26
N THR A 151 -12.36 -7.18 12.30
CA THR A 151 -12.59 -7.89 13.56
C THR A 151 -11.36 -8.69 13.96
N THR A 152 -11.26 -9.03 15.26
CA THR A 152 -10.21 -9.93 15.75
C THR A 152 -10.27 -11.34 15.13
N ALA A 153 -11.42 -11.72 14.57
CA ALA A 153 -11.61 -12.96 13.82
C ALA A 153 -11.21 -12.85 12.34
N GLY A 154 -10.66 -11.70 11.90
CA GLY A 154 -10.22 -11.47 10.53
C GLY A 154 -11.34 -11.18 9.52
N LYS A 155 -12.56 -10.91 10.00
CA LYS A 155 -13.68 -10.48 9.15
C LYS A 155 -13.61 -8.99 8.87
N ILE A 156 -14.06 -8.59 7.69
CA ILE A 156 -14.31 -7.19 7.31
C ILE A 156 -15.79 -6.91 7.57
N LEU A 157 -16.08 -5.88 8.37
CA LEU A 157 -17.43 -5.42 8.62
C LEU A 157 -17.58 -3.99 8.13
N LEU A 158 -18.69 -3.72 7.45
CA LEU A 158 -19.05 -2.35 7.06
C LEU A 158 -19.39 -1.54 8.31
N THR A 159 -19.00 -0.29 8.29
CA THR A 159 -19.50 0.74 9.20
C THR A 159 -20.91 1.18 8.75
N SER A 160 -21.66 1.80 9.65
CA SER A 160 -23.05 2.24 9.40
C SER A 160 -23.19 3.39 8.38
N VAL A 161 -22.08 3.89 7.80
CA VAL A 161 -22.06 4.95 6.79
C VAL A 161 -21.69 4.30 5.44
N SER A 162 -22.69 3.96 4.64
CA SER A 162 -22.52 2.96 3.57
C SER A 162 -22.29 3.51 2.16
N GLU A 163 -22.06 4.80 1.95
CA GLU A 163 -21.91 5.33 0.59
C GLU A 163 -20.73 6.29 0.45
N LYS A 164 -19.76 5.90 -0.39
CA LYS A 164 -18.72 6.80 -0.90
C LYS A 164 -19.42 7.81 -1.81
N SER A 165 -19.82 8.95 -1.22
CA SER A 165 -20.53 10.01 -1.95
C SER A 165 -19.60 10.58 -3.01
N MET A 166 -20.05 10.59 -4.28
CA MET A 166 -19.32 11.22 -5.38
C MET A 166 -19.34 12.75 -5.17
N SER A 167 -18.23 13.33 -4.70
CA SER A 167 -17.99 14.77 -4.74
C SER A 167 -17.16 15.14 -5.96
#